data_AF-A0A9X4CM76-F1
#
_entry.id   AF-A0A9X4CM76-F1
#
_cell.length_a   1.000
_cell.length_b   1.000
_cell.length_c   1.000
_cell.angle_alpha   90.00
_cell.angle_beta   90.00
_cell.angle_gamma   90.00
#
_symmetry.space_group_name_H-M   'P 1'
#
loop_
_entity.id
_entity.type
_entity.pdbx_description
1 polymer ?
#
loop_
_entity_poly.entity_id
_entity_poly.type
_entity_poly.pdbx_seq_one_letter_code
_entity_poly.pdbx_strand_id
1 'polypeptide(L)' 'MPKLKIGELPDDKPVKVSAELPAAVHRDLIAYAEALRRQGSQVVDPTKLIAPMLARFMATDRGFSKLKREAAGEGQ' A
#
# COMPACT_ATOMS: atom_id res chain seq x y z
N MET A 1 -32.11 3.10 -24.62
CA MET A 1 -31.74 1.94 -23.77
C MET A 1 -30.86 2.45 -22.63
N PRO A 2 -31.22 2.24 -21.36
CA PRO A 2 -30.48 2.78 -20.22
C PRO A 2 -29.12 2.07 -20.09
N LYS A 3 -28.04 2.83 -20.31
CA LYS A 3 -26.66 2.35 -20.14
C LYS A 3 -26.39 2.27 -18.63
N LEU A 4 -26.09 1.07 -18.11
CA LEU A 4 -25.71 0.88 -16.71
C LEU A 4 -24.53 1.80 -16.37
N LYS A 5 -24.68 2.59 -15.31
CA LYS A 5 -23.68 3.58 -14.83
C LYS A 5 -22.49 2.94 -14.11
N ILE A 6 -22.44 1.62 -14.02
CA ILE A 6 -21.27 0.89 -13.56
C ILE A 6 -20.45 0.59 -14.82
N GLY A 7 -19.63 1.57 -15.21
CA GLY A 7 -18.47 1.31 -16.07
C GLY A 7 -17.51 0.35 -15.35
N GLU A 8 -16.62 -0.27 -16.13
CA GLU A 8 -15.69 -1.34 -15.75
C GLU A 8 -15.37 -1.44 -14.25
N LEU A 9 -15.60 -2.63 -13.69
CA LEU A 9 -15.21 -2.97 -12.32
C LEU A 9 -13.72 -2.64 -12.12
N PRO A 10 -13.32 -2.08 -10.96
CA PRO A 10 -11.91 -1.82 -10.66
C PRO A 10 -11.10 -3.09 -10.88
N ASP A 11 -10.03 -3.00 -11.68
CA ASP A 11 -9.10 -4.10 -11.86
C ASP A 11 -8.27 -4.24 -10.58
N ASP A 12 -8.84 -4.85 -9.54
CA ASP A 12 -8.21 -5.14 -8.24
C ASP A 12 -7.16 -6.27 -8.33
N LYS A 13 -6.54 -6.45 -9.51
CA LYS A 13 -5.51 -7.47 -9.68
C LYS A 13 -4.24 -7.05 -8.94
N PRO A 14 -3.74 -7.88 -8.00
CA PRO A 14 -2.49 -7.59 -7.33
C PRO A 14 -1.34 -7.57 -8.33
N VAL A 15 -0.56 -6.49 -8.32
CA VAL A 15 0.66 -6.35 -9.13
C VAL A 15 1.85 -6.86 -8.33
N LYS A 16 2.61 -7.81 -8.88
CA LYS A 16 3.85 -8.30 -8.27
C LYS A 16 4.97 -7.29 -8.55
N VAL A 17 5.58 -6.79 -7.47
CA VAL A 17 6.74 -5.91 -7.54
C VAL A 17 7.93 -6.63 -6.90
N SER A 18 9.05 -6.69 -7.62
CA SER A 18 10.34 -7.13 -7.07
C SER A 18 11.15 -5.89 -6.70
N ALA A 19 11.62 -5.81 -5.46
CA ALA A 19 12.41 -4.68 -4.96
C ALA A 19 13.56 -5.17 -4.08
N GLU A 20 14.70 -4.49 -4.17
CA GLU A 20 15.83 -4.68 -3.26
C GLU A 20 15.69 -3.70 -2.09
N LEU A 21 15.88 -4.21 -0.88
CA LEU A 21 15.81 -3.40 0.34
C LEU A 21 17.20 -3.32 0.98
N PRO A 22 17.60 -2.15 1.51
CA PRO A 22 18.78 -2.07 2.36
C PRO A 22 18.68 -3.06 3.52
N ALA A 23 19.80 -3.70 3.88
CA ALA A 23 19.84 -4.71 4.94
C ALA A 23 19.32 -4.17 6.29
N ALA A 24 19.52 -2.88 6.57
CA ALA A 24 18.99 -2.22 7.77
C ALA A 24 17.47 -2.23 7.80
N VAL A 25 16.82 -1.87 6.68
CA VAL A 25 15.35 -1.84 6.57
C VAL A 25 14.77 -3.25 6.73
N HIS A 26 15.42 -4.28 6.16
CA HIS A 26 14.97 -5.65 6.35
C HIS A 26 15.03 -6.10 7.82
N ARG A 27 16.10 -5.73 8.55
CA ARG A 27 16.21 -6.02 10.00
C ARG A 27 15.10 -5.31 10.79
N ASP A 28 14.81 -4.06 10.46
CA ASP A 28 13.74 -3.31 11.13
C ASP A 28 12.35 -3.90 10.83
N LEU A 29 12.10 -4.38 9.62
CA LEU A 29 10.87 -5.10 9.27
C LEU A 29 10.69 -6.38 10.09
N ILE A 30 11.77 -7.15 10.31
CA ILE A 30 11.73 -8.35 11.17
C ILE A 30 11.37 -7.94 12.61
N ALA A 31 12.07 -6.94 13.15
CA ALA A 31 11.82 -6.45 14.51
C ALA A 31 10.38 -5.94 14.68
N TYR A 32 9.83 -5.26 13.66
CA TYR A 32 8.45 -4.80 13.66
C TYR A 32 7.46 -5.96 13.64
N ALA A 33 7.68 -6.99 12.82
CA ALA A 33 6.84 -8.18 12.77
C ALA A 33 6.81 -8.91 14.13
N GLU A 34 7.96 -9.00 14.81
CA GLU A 34 8.04 -9.54 16.17
C GLU A 34 7.27 -8.70 17.19
N ALA A 35 7.42 -7.37 17.14
CA ALA A 35 6.70 -6.46 18.03
C ALA A 35 5.18 -6.56 17.83
N LEU A 36 4.73 -6.75 16.59
CA LEU A 36 3.32 -6.94 16.25
C LEU A 36 2.79 -8.30 16.74
N ARG A 37 3.58 -9.36 16.61
CA ARG A 37 3.26 -10.69 17.16
C ARG A 37 3.08 -10.64 18.67
N ARG A 38 3.93 -9.91 19.39
CA ARG A 38 3.82 -9.74 20.86
C ARG A 38 2.51 -9.06 21.27
N GLN A 39 1.89 -8.28 20.39
CA GLN A 39 0.59 -7.61 20.60
C GLN A 39 -0.62 -8.49 20.24
N GLY A 40 -0.42 -9.79 19.98
CA GLY A 40 -1.50 -10.73 19.70
C GLY A 40 -1.88 -10.85 18.22
N SER A 41 -1.10 -10.24 17.31
CA SER A 41 -1.29 -10.49 15.88
C SER A 41 -0.77 -11.88 15.51
N GLN A 42 -1.37 -12.48 14.48
CA GLN A 42 -0.88 -13.71 13.86
C GLN A 42 0.59 -13.53 13.42
N VAL A 43 1.34 -14.62 13.33
CA VAL A 43 2.70 -14.61 12.75
C VAL A 43 2.63 -13.96 11.36
N VAL A 44 3.25 -12.78 11.23
CA VAL A 44 3.31 -12.03 9.97
C VAL A 44 4.69 -12.26 9.37
N ASP A 45 4.72 -12.73 8.13
CA ASP A 45 5.93 -12.66 7.29
C ASP A 45 6.32 -11.18 7.15
N PRO A 46 7.54 -10.76 7.55
CA PRO A 46 7.96 -9.36 7.49
C PRO A 46 7.74 -8.71 6.12
N THR A 47 7.82 -9.46 5.02
CA THR A 47 7.60 -8.95 3.66
C THR A 47 6.14 -8.57 3.41
N LYS A 48 5.18 -9.22 4.09
CA LYS A 48 3.75 -8.89 4.00
C LYS A 48 3.40 -7.56 4.67
N LEU A 49 4.30 -6.98 5.46
CA LEU A 49 4.12 -5.65 6.04
C LEU A 49 4.37 -4.53 5.01
N ILE A 50 5.14 -4.79 3.95
CA ILE A 50 5.56 -3.76 2.99
C ILE A 50 4.35 -3.09 2.35
N ALA A 51 3.42 -3.88 1.80
CA ALA A 51 2.24 -3.35 1.12
C ALA A 51 1.33 -2.49 2.05
N PRO A 52 0.87 -2.97 3.22
CA PRO A 52 0.05 -2.16 4.11
C PRO A 52 0.79 -0.95 4.70
N MET A 53 2.10 -1.04 4.96
CA MET A 53 2.88 0.11 5.42
C MET A 53 2.99 1.20 4.34
N LEU A 54 3.27 0.82 3.08
CA LEU A 54 3.30 1.75 1.95
C LEU A 54 1.92 2.37 1.69
N ALA A 55 0.85 1.57 1.74
CA ALA A 55 -0.51 2.06 1.59
C ALA A 55 -0.86 3.07 2.69
N ARG A 56 -0.50 2.77 3.95
CA ARG A 56 -0.70 3.67 5.08
C ARG A 56 0.08 4.96 4.91
N PHE A 57 1.36 4.88 4.53
CA PHE A 57 2.20 6.04 4.27
C PHE A 57 1.55 6.96 3.24
N MET A 58 1.22 6.44 2.05
CA MET A 58 0.59 7.21 0.97
C MET A 58 -0.76 7.81 1.38
N ALA A 59 -1.58 7.07 2.13
CA ALA A 59 -2.88 7.56 2.61
C ALA A 59 -2.76 8.71 3.61
N THR A 60 -1.67 8.75 4.39
CA THR A 60 -1.43 9.80 5.41
C THR A 60 -0.63 10.99 4.91
N ASP A 61 0.08 10.86 3.79
CA ASP A 61 0.84 11.94 3.19
C ASP A 61 -0.10 12.96 2.52
N ARG A 62 -0.28 14.11 3.17
CA ARG A 62 -1.12 15.20 2.67
C ARG A 62 -0.52 15.87 1.43
N GLY A 63 0.80 15.95 1.32
CA GLY A 63 1.50 16.50 0.17
C GLY A 63 1.26 15.65 -1.07
N PHE A 64 1.46 14.33 -0.93
CA PHE A 64 1.10 13.36 -1.95
C PHE A 64 -0.39 13.44 -2.32
N SER A 65 -1.27 13.49 -1.32
CA SER A 65 -2.71 13.55 -1.54
C SER A 65 -3.15 14.80 -2.32
N LYS A 66 -2.49 15.94 -2.14
CA LYS A 66 -2.74 17.17 -2.90
C LYS A 66 -2.33 17.00 -4.36
N LEU A 67 -1.08 16.60 -4.60
CA LEU A 67 -0.54 16.40 -5.96
C LEU A 67 -1.31 15.34 -6.74
N LYS A 68 -1.71 14.24 -6.09
CA LYS A 68 -2.52 13.18 -6.70
C LYS A 68 -3.88 13.71 -7.20
N ARG A 69 -4.51 14.65 -6.47
CA ARG A 69 -5.78 15.26 -6.91
C ARG A 69 -5.58 16.23 -8.06
N GLU A 70 -4.51 17.02 -8.03
CA GLU A 70 -4.15 17.95 -9.12
C GLU A 70 -3.90 17.19 -10.42
N ALA A 71 -3.09 16.13 -10.38
CA ALA A 71 -2.84 15.26 -11.53
C ALA A 71 -4.11 14.56 -12.06
N ALA A 72 -5.07 14.21 -11.18
CA ALA A 72 -6.36 13.63 -11.59
C ALA A 72 -7.35 14.66 -12.19
N GLY A 73 -7.14 15.95 -11.91
CA GLY A 73 -7.90 17.06 -12.48
C GLY A 73 -7.34 17.56 -13.82
N GLU A 74 -6.04 17.36 -14.07
CA GLU A 74 -5.39 17.75 -15.34
C GLU A 74 -5.72 16.82 -16.53
N GLY A 75 -6.33 15.66 -16.26
CA GLY A 75 -6.79 14.71 -17.29
C GLY A 75 -8.28 14.76 -17.60
N GLN A 76 -9.00 15.82 -17.19
CA GLN A 76 -10.44 16.03 -17.42
C GLN A 76 -10.73 17.23 -18.30
#